data_AF-A0A6B9ZHA6-F1
#
_entry.id   AF-A0A6B9ZHA6-F1
#
_cell.length_a   1.000
_cell.length_b   1.000
_cell.length_c   1.000
_cell.angle_alpha   90.00
_cell.angle_beta   90.00
_cell.angle_gamma   90.00
#
_symmetry.space_group_name_H-M   'P 1'
#
loop_
_entity.id
_entity.type
_entity.pdbx_description
1 polymer ?
#
loop_
_entity_poly.entity_id
_entity_poly.type
_entity_poly.pdbx_seq_one_letter_code
_entity_poly.pdbx_strand_id
1 'polypeptide(L)'
;MTKLTLALLMSASLFLASCSKDKDTPTGGNGNGNGNEGTYQKPANKKGADFSTNVDFGTWYSNVVNLKSHWFYTWGTEMPGKTVPQNCEFVPMFWGKGNVTKELIDSVKKMKAAGTAKYVLGFNEPDLGDQSNMTVQEALDLWPQLESIGLPLGSPAAAWPEQAWIYEFLDKAIQQKRRVDFICVHMYVGTDDVHFVNTLQKLYDKYHLPIWITEFATADHNATTIDGNMYRPEQVLAFMQRLLPKLEELPYVHRYSWFSSSVTSTRLWPSSLIAADGKLTTLGQWYANYKPNLQVK
;
A
#
# COMPACT_ATOMS: atom_id res chain seq x y z
N MET A 1 -28.51 58.97 -26.46
CA MET A 1 -27.05 58.64 -26.43
C MET A 1 -26.63 58.20 -27.82
N THR A 2 -25.36 58.41 -28.18
CA THR A 2 -24.90 58.52 -29.57
C THR A 2 -24.66 57.17 -30.26
N LYS A 3 -24.75 57.14 -31.60
CA LYS A 3 -24.72 55.96 -32.49
C LYS A 3 -23.31 55.40 -32.74
N LEU A 4 -23.21 54.11 -33.08
CA LEU A 4 -22.68 53.49 -34.34
C LEU A 4 -22.59 51.95 -34.12
N THR A 5 -23.22 51.02 -34.85
CA THR A 5 -23.01 50.54 -36.26
C THR A 5 -21.54 50.39 -36.66
N LEU A 6 -21.06 49.31 -37.30
CA LEU A 6 -21.70 48.44 -38.32
C LEU A 6 -21.09 47.02 -38.36
N ALA A 7 -21.72 46.08 -39.06
CA ALA A 7 -21.29 44.68 -39.22
C ALA A 7 -20.25 44.46 -40.34
N LEU A 8 -19.63 43.27 -40.36
CA LEU A 8 -19.24 42.62 -41.62
C LEU A 8 -19.33 41.07 -41.52
N LEU A 9 -20.03 40.47 -42.49
CA LEU A 9 -20.04 39.03 -42.77
C LEU A 9 -19.01 38.73 -43.87
N MET A 10 -18.33 37.58 -43.79
CA MET A 10 -17.96 36.84 -45.01
C MET A 10 -17.75 35.34 -44.76
N SER A 11 -18.40 34.53 -45.58
CA SER A 11 -18.07 33.15 -45.97
C SER A 11 -16.71 33.09 -46.70
N ALA A 12 -15.99 32.01 -47.03
CA ALA A 12 -16.15 30.54 -47.02
C ALA A 12 -14.71 29.91 -46.96
N SER A 13 -14.40 28.62 -47.13
CA SER A 13 -15.14 27.38 -47.47
C SER A 13 -14.37 26.13 -46.99
N LEU A 14 -14.72 24.94 -47.51
CA LEU A 14 -14.01 23.66 -47.39
C LEU A 14 -12.58 23.68 -48.01
N PHE A 15 -11.69 22.81 -47.51
CA PHE A 15 -11.15 21.68 -48.32
C PHE A 15 -10.62 20.53 -47.42
N LEU A 16 -10.63 19.31 -47.98
CA LEU A 16 -10.23 18.04 -47.36
C LEU A 16 -8.80 17.63 -47.79
N ALA A 17 -8.31 16.48 -47.23
CA ALA A 17 -7.11 15.71 -47.63
C ALA A 17 -5.75 16.31 -47.19
N SER A 18 -4.66 15.54 -47.00
CA SER A 18 -4.46 14.10 -46.75
C SER A 18 -3.01 13.87 -46.23
N CYS A 19 -2.71 12.65 -45.77
CA CYS A 19 -1.43 12.08 -45.31
C CYS A 19 -0.10 12.73 -45.79
N SER A 20 0.90 12.80 -44.90
CA SER A 20 2.00 11.79 -44.85
C SER A 20 3.07 12.10 -43.78
N LYS A 21 3.81 11.05 -43.36
CA LYS A 21 5.15 11.09 -42.75
C LYS A 21 6.20 11.54 -43.82
N ASP A 22 7.45 11.91 -43.56
CA ASP A 22 8.36 11.62 -42.43
C ASP A 22 9.61 12.56 -42.50
N LYS A 23 10.38 12.72 -41.39
CA LYS A 23 11.81 13.17 -41.32
C LYS A 23 12.13 14.65 -41.70
N ASP A 24 12.98 15.40 -41.00
CA ASP A 24 14.25 15.08 -40.32
C ASP A 24 14.51 15.92 -39.04
N THR A 25 15.40 15.42 -38.17
CA THR A 25 16.02 16.14 -37.03
C THR A 25 17.50 16.41 -37.35
N PRO A 26 18.18 17.36 -36.66
CA PRO A 26 19.14 16.85 -35.67
C PRO A 26 19.41 17.74 -34.43
N THR A 27 19.53 17.06 -33.28
CA THR A 27 20.44 17.33 -32.13
C THR A 27 20.38 18.67 -31.37
N GLY A 28 20.43 18.70 -30.03
CA GLY A 28 20.52 17.57 -29.09
C GLY A 28 20.59 18.01 -27.62
N GLY A 29 20.41 17.05 -26.71
CA GLY A 29 20.42 17.27 -25.26
C GLY A 29 20.17 15.95 -24.54
N ASN A 30 21.25 15.22 -24.25
CA ASN A 30 21.18 13.81 -23.84
C ASN A 30 20.84 13.67 -22.34
N GLY A 31 19.59 13.32 -22.02
CA GLY A 31 19.13 12.97 -20.68
C GLY A 31 18.54 11.57 -20.69
N ASN A 32 19.22 10.61 -20.05
CA ASN A 32 18.91 9.19 -20.17
C ASN A 32 17.70 8.79 -19.29
N GLY A 33 16.52 9.31 -19.62
CA GLY A 33 15.25 8.83 -19.10
C GLY A 33 14.97 7.47 -19.72
N ASN A 34 15.30 6.40 -18.99
CA ASN A 34 14.99 5.03 -19.41
C ASN A 34 13.49 4.77 -19.20
N GLY A 35 12.68 5.41 -20.04
CA GLY A 35 11.23 5.28 -20.13
C GLY A 35 10.86 3.91 -20.69
N ASN A 36 11.15 2.88 -19.92
CA ASN A 36 10.51 1.60 -20.08
C ASN A 36 9.12 1.76 -19.45
N GLU A 37 8.08 2.01 -20.26
CA GLU A 37 6.69 1.74 -19.88
C GLU A 37 6.57 0.23 -19.66
N GLY A 38 7.11 -0.23 -18.53
CA GLY A 38 7.08 -1.61 -18.11
C GLY A 38 5.62 -1.99 -17.98
N THR A 39 5.16 -2.85 -18.89
CA THR A 39 3.85 -3.49 -18.77
C THR A 39 3.90 -4.36 -17.52
N TYR A 40 3.53 -3.77 -16.36
CA TYR A 40 3.51 -4.45 -15.07
C TYR A 40 2.60 -5.67 -15.21
N GLN A 41 3.23 -6.84 -15.33
CA GLN A 41 2.52 -8.11 -15.39
C GLN A 41 1.76 -8.26 -14.08
N LYS A 42 0.43 -8.26 -14.19
CA LYS A 42 -0.52 -8.30 -13.07
C LYS A 42 -0.04 -9.29 -12.00
N PRO A 43 0.40 -8.82 -10.81
CA PRO A 43 0.96 -9.71 -9.81
C PRO A 43 -0.07 -10.72 -9.35
N ALA A 44 0.31 -12.00 -9.38
CA ALA A 44 -0.45 -13.05 -8.71
C ALA A 44 -0.27 -12.92 -7.18
N ASN A 45 -1.16 -13.57 -6.42
CA ASN A 45 -0.96 -13.84 -4.99
C ASN A 45 -0.85 -12.56 -4.11
N LYS A 46 -1.65 -11.52 -4.42
CA LYS A 46 -1.60 -10.21 -3.75
C LYS A 46 -2.04 -10.22 -2.27
N LYS A 47 -2.92 -11.15 -1.88
CA LYS A 47 -3.56 -11.20 -0.56
C LYS A 47 -2.58 -11.53 0.57
N GLY A 48 -2.46 -10.63 1.54
CA GLY A 48 -1.63 -10.73 2.74
C GLY A 48 -2.41 -10.96 4.03
N ALA A 49 -1.72 -10.85 5.16
CA ALA A 49 -2.28 -10.68 6.49
C ALA A 49 -1.29 -9.90 7.37
N ASP A 50 -1.83 -9.09 8.27
CA ASP A 50 -1.09 -8.33 9.28
C ASP A 50 -1.64 -8.71 10.65
N PHE A 51 -0.75 -9.10 11.58
CA PHE A 51 -1.12 -9.47 12.94
C PHE A 51 -0.01 -9.15 13.93
N SER A 52 -0.37 -8.54 15.05
CA SER A 52 0.54 -8.34 16.17
C SER A 52 1.00 -9.70 16.68
N THR A 53 2.26 -9.84 17.10
CA THR A 53 2.71 -11.07 17.77
C THR A 53 2.00 -11.28 19.12
N ASN A 54 1.50 -10.19 19.71
CA ASN A 54 0.61 -10.15 20.86
C ASN A 54 -0.83 -9.88 20.37
N VAL A 55 -1.60 -10.93 20.07
CA VAL A 55 -3.04 -10.81 19.76
C VAL A 55 -3.89 -11.05 21.01
N ASP A 56 -4.99 -10.31 21.13
CA ASP A 56 -6.00 -10.53 22.19
C ASP A 56 -6.78 -11.83 21.97
N PHE A 57 -6.99 -12.24 20.71
CA PHE A 57 -7.84 -13.37 20.33
C PHE A 57 -7.17 -14.29 19.29
N GLY A 58 -7.22 -15.60 19.55
CA GLY A 58 -6.57 -16.61 18.72
C GLY A 58 -5.04 -16.61 18.88
N THR A 59 -4.31 -16.86 17.79
CA THR A 59 -2.85 -16.70 17.73
C THR A 59 -2.44 -16.16 16.36
N TRP A 60 -1.49 -15.23 16.31
CA TRP A 60 -1.12 -14.54 15.06
C TRP A 60 -0.79 -15.52 13.92
N TYR A 61 -0.02 -16.59 14.19
CA TYR A 61 0.40 -17.56 13.18
C TYR A 61 -0.80 -18.38 12.66
N SER A 62 -1.66 -18.87 13.55
CA SER A 62 -2.88 -19.59 13.14
C SER A 62 -3.83 -18.67 12.38
N ASN A 63 -3.89 -17.38 12.73
CA ASN A 63 -4.73 -16.41 12.02
C ASN A 63 -4.22 -16.19 10.59
N VAL A 64 -2.90 -16.04 10.36
CA VAL A 64 -2.29 -15.99 9.02
C VAL A 64 -2.61 -17.25 8.18
N VAL A 65 -2.49 -18.44 8.79
CA VAL A 65 -2.82 -19.72 8.12
C VAL A 65 -4.32 -19.79 7.78
N ASN A 66 -5.19 -19.45 8.74
CA ASN A 66 -6.65 -19.48 8.57
C ASN A 66 -7.16 -18.49 7.52
N LEU A 67 -6.53 -17.32 7.38
CA LEU A 67 -6.83 -16.35 6.30
C LEU A 67 -6.28 -16.78 4.93
N LYS A 68 -5.56 -17.89 4.85
CA LYS A 68 -5.01 -18.44 3.60
C LYS A 68 -4.20 -17.39 2.83
N SER A 69 -3.33 -16.66 3.53
CA SER A 69 -2.55 -15.55 2.97
C SER A 69 -1.31 -16.05 2.22
N HIS A 70 -0.83 -15.24 1.26
CA HIS A 70 0.39 -15.54 0.48
C HIS A 70 1.64 -14.88 1.08
N TRP A 71 1.45 -13.81 1.84
CA TRP A 71 2.48 -13.09 2.58
C TRP A 71 1.92 -12.55 3.88
N PHE A 72 2.79 -12.18 4.82
CA PHE A 72 2.40 -11.54 6.07
C PHE A 72 3.51 -10.65 6.64
N TYR A 73 3.13 -9.73 7.53
CA TYR A 73 4.06 -9.01 8.41
C TYR A 73 3.44 -8.84 9.80
N THR A 74 4.24 -8.43 10.78
CA THR A 74 3.83 -8.33 12.19
C THR A 74 4.35 -7.07 12.87
N TRP A 75 4.54 -5.99 12.09
CA TRP A 75 5.24 -4.75 12.46
C TRP A 75 6.69 -4.91 12.99
N GLY A 76 7.21 -6.14 13.05
CA GLY A 76 8.54 -6.46 13.54
C GLY A 76 9.58 -6.63 12.43
N THR A 77 10.85 -6.40 12.79
CA THR A 77 12.00 -6.58 11.89
C THR A 77 12.46 -8.04 11.81
N GLU A 78 12.28 -8.81 12.87
CA GLU A 78 12.70 -10.21 12.95
C GLU A 78 11.51 -11.16 12.81
N MET A 79 11.77 -12.34 12.26
CA MET A 79 10.78 -13.40 12.12
C MET A 79 10.35 -13.91 13.51
N PRO A 80 9.06 -13.82 13.88
CA PRO A 80 8.63 -14.04 15.25
C PRO A 80 8.61 -15.52 15.65
N GLY A 81 9.68 -15.96 16.32
CA GLY A 81 9.76 -17.28 16.96
C GLY A 81 9.91 -18.46 15.99
N LYS A 82 9.67 -19.68 16.49
CA LYS A 82 9.84 -20.93 15.72
C LYS A 82 8.61 -21.35 14.93
N THR A 83 7.42 -20.84 15.25
CA THR A 83 6.14 -21.25 14.67
C THR A 83 5.75 -20.28 13.56
N VAL A 84 6.45 -20.38 12.44
CA VAL A 84 6.28 -19.49 11.28
C VAL A 84 5.38 -20.16 10.25
N PRO A 85 4.30 -19.50 9.76
CA PRO A 85 3.48 -20.00 8.67
C PRO A 85 4.33 -20.39 7.46
N GLN A 86 4.28 -21.66 7.05
CA GLN A 86 5.01 -22.17 5.90
C GLN A 86 4.26 -21.84 4.61
N ASN A 87 4.98 -21.75 3.49
CA ASN A 87 4.43 -21.35 2.18
C ASN A 87 3.70 -19.98 2.19
N CYS A 88 3.97 -19.14 3.19
CA CYS A 88 3.51 -17.76 3.32
C CYS A 88 4.74 -16.87 3.54
N GLU A 89 4.92 -15.83 2.73
CA GLU A 89 6.13 -15.02 2.75
C GLU A 89 6.13 -13.98 3.88
N PHE A 90 7.05 -14.11 4.83
CA PHE A 90 7.28 -13.07 5.83
C PHE A 90 7.96 -11.85 5.21
N VAL A 91 7.47 -10.66 5.55
CA VAL A 91 8.10 -9.38 5.17
C VAL A 91 8.50 -8.62 6.43
N PRO A 92 9.82 -8.44 6.70
CA PRO A 92 10.30 -7.67 7.83
C PRO A 92 10.03 -6.17 7.66
N MET A 93 9.71 -5.49 8.76
CA MET A 93 9.49 -4.04 8.83
C MET A 93 10.51 -3.37 9.75
N PHE A 94 11.03 -2.21 9.36
CA PHE A 94 11.75 -1.30 10.26
C PHE A 94 10.75 -0.25 10.76
N TRP A 95 9.99 -0.57 11.80
CA TRP A 95 8.82 0.22 12.23
C TRP A 95 9.14 1.70 12.50
N GLY A 96 10.26 1.99 13.16
CA GLY A 96 10.73 3.35 13.37
C GLY A 96 12.23 3.46 13.58
N LYS A 97 12.72 4.67 13.88
CA LYS A 97 14.15 4.98 14.08
C LYS A 97 14.86 4.06 15.08
N GLY A 98 14.15 3.61 16.13
CA GLY A 98 14.69 2.66 17.11
C GLY A 98 15.01 1.26 16.58
N ASN A 99 14.46 0.86 15.42
CA ASN A 99 14.74 -0.43 14.78
C ASN A 99 15.95 -0.38 13.84
N VAL A 100 16.48 0.81 13.53
CA VAL A 100 17.61 0.96 12.59
C VAL A 100 18.94 0.76 13.32
N THR A 101 19.13 -0.45 13.87
CA THR A 101 20.38 -0.87 14.52
C THR A 101 21.18 -1.80 13.61
N LYS A 102 22.49 -1.89 13.84
CA LYS A 102 23.38 -2.77 13.06
C LYS A 102 22.93 -4.24 13.16
N GLU A 103 22.48 -4.66 14.33
CA GLU A 103 22.07 -6.02 14.65
C GLU A 103 20.83 -6.43 13.83
N LEU A 104 19.83 -5.54 13.76
CA LEU A 104 18.60 -5.77 13.01
C LEU A 104 18.83 -5.69 11.48
N ILE A 105 19.67 -4.76 11.01
CA ILE A 105 20.11 -4.71 9.61
C ILE A 105 20.84 -6.01 9.21
N ASP A 106 21.73 -6.52 10.06
CA ASP A 106 22.44 -7.77 9.82
C ASP A 106 21.51 -8.99 9.94
N SER A 107 20.49 -8.96 10.79
CA SER A 107 19.45 -10.00 10.89
C SER A 107 18.66 -10.12 9.58
N VAL A 108 18.19 -9.01 9.01
CA VAL A 108 17.51 -9.02 7.71
C VAL A 108 18.44 -9.42 6.56
N LYS A 109 19.73 -9.05 6.60
CA LYS A 109 20.73 -9.54 5.64
C LYS A 109 20.93 -11.07 5.71
N LYS A 110 20.86 -11.68 6.91
CA LYS A 110 20.85 -13.14 7.07
C LYS A 110 19.58 -13.77 6.49
N MET A 111 18.41 -13.18 6.71
CA MET A 111 17.15 -13.66 6.12
C MET A 111 17.17 -13.58 4.59
N LYS A 112 17.73 -12.50 4.01
CA LYS A 112 18.01 -12.40 2.57
C LYS A 112 18.91 -13.53 2.09
N ALA A 113 20.04 -13.77 2.76
CA ALA A 113 20.99 -14.82 2.37
C ALA A 113 20.40 -16.24 2.48
N ALA A 114 19.49 -16.47 3.42
CA ALA A 114 18.74 -17.71 3.56
C ALA A 114 17.52 -17.83 2.59
N GLY A 115 17.20 -16.78 1.84
CA GLY A 115 16.01 -16.73 0.98
C GLY A 115 14.67 -16.61 1.72
N THR A 116 14.70 -16.37 3.04
CA THR A 116 13.49 -16.29 3.90
C THR A 116 12.87 -14.90 3.96
N ALA A 117 13.57 -13.86 3.51
CA ALA A 117 13.02 -12.53 3.25
C ALA A 117 13.35 -12.09 1.82
N LYS A 118 12.34 -11.56 1.11
CA LYS A 118 12.47 -11.08 -0.28
C LYS A 118 12.15 -9.59 -0.48
N TYR A 119 11.55 -8.95 0.52
CA TYR A 119 11.18 -7.54 0.54
C TYR A 119 11.42 -6.98 1.94
N VAL A 120 11.42 -5.66 2.09
CA VAL A 120 11.49 -4.96 3.39
C VAL A 120 10.47 -3.82 3.39
N LEU A 121 9.74 -3.63 4.49
CA LEU A 121 8.89 -2.46 4.71
C LEU A 121 9.64 -1.37 5.48
N GLY A 122 9.43 -0.12 5.08
CA GLY A 122 9.96 1.07 5.76
C GLY A 122 9.21 1.42 7.06
N PHE A 123 9.33 2.69 7.48
CA PHE A 123 8.76 3.19 8.74
C PHE A 123 7.22 3.25 8.73
N ASN A 124 6.62 3.05 9.90
CA ASN A 124 5.18 2.95 10.11
C ASN A 124 4.61 4.25 10.67
N GLU A 125 3.75 4.90 9.89
CA GLU A 125 3.05 6.15 10.23
C GLU A 125 3.97 7.21 10.85
N PRO A 126 5.10 7.56 10.18
CA PRO A 126 6.07 8.53 10.72
C PRO A 126 5.50 9.94 10.89
N ASP A 127 4.38 10.24 10.23
CA ASP A 127 3.60 11.47 10.34
C ASP A 127 2.77 11.57 11.63
N LEU A 128 2.61 10.48 12.39
CA LEU A 128 1.86 10.46 13.65
C LEU A 128 2.77 10.42 14.88
N GLY A 129 2.41 11.21 15.90
CA GLY A 129 3.21 11.41 17.11
C GLY A 129 3.19 10.23 18.08
N ASP A 130 2.17 9.39 18.00
CA ASP A 130 1.95 8.16 18.78
C ASP A 130 2.39 6.88 18.03
N GLN A 131 2.88 7.03 16.80
CA GLN A 131 3.46 5.97 15.97
C GLN A 131 4.99 6.17 15.88
N SER A 132 5.63 5.92 14.72
CA SER A 132 7.10 5.99 14.65
C SER A 132 7.68 7.40 14.84
N ASN A 133 6.87 8.44 14.65
CA ASN A 133 7.14 9.84 14.99
C ASN A 133 8.53 10.31 14.50
N MET A 134 8.63 10.53 13.19
CA MET A 134 9.86 10.87 12.49
C MET A 134 9.63 12.02 11.52
N THR A 135 10.54 12.99 11.52
CA THR A 135 10.62 13.95 10.42
C THR A 135 11.05 13.25 9.13
N VAL A 136 10.70 13.84 7.98
CA VAL A 136 11.17 13.39 6.67
C VAL A 136 12.70 13.33 6.60
N GLN A 137 13.39 14.26 7.29
CA GLN A 137 14.85 14.29 7.33
C GLN A 137 15.42 13.09 8.11
N GLU A 138 14.92 12.77 9.31
CA GLU A 138 15.34 11.58 10.06
C GLU A 138 15.12 10.29 9.25
N ALA A 139 14.02 10.19 8.51
CA ALA A 139 13.74 9.04 7.65
C ALA A 139 14.76 8.93 6.50
N LEU A 140 15.12 10.04 5.86
CA LEU A 140 16.12 10.09 4.78
C LEU A 140 17.56 9.86 5.26
N ASP A 141 17.91 10.30 6.47
CA ASP A 141 19.23 10.11 7.08
C ASP A 141 19.46 8.63 7.46
N LEU A 142 18.40 7.93 7.88
CA LEU A 142 18.44 6.51 8.19
C LEU A 142 18.27 5.59 6.97
N TRP A 143 17.65 6.09 5.88
CA TRP A 143 17.38 5.33 4.66
C TRP A 143 18.56 4.52 4.08
N PRO A 144 19.80 5.05 4.01
CA PRO A 144 20.94 4.32 3.44
C PRO A 144 21.24 3.00 4.16
N GLN A 145 20.88 2.89 5.43
CA GLN A 145 21.07 1.67 6.21
C GLN A 145 20.10 0.58 5.72
N LEU A 146 18.82 0.93 5.50
CA LEU A 146 17.81 0.04 4.93
C LEU A 146 18.16 -0.30 3.47
N GLU A 147 18.60 0.67 2.66
CA GLU A 147 19.08 0.44 1.29
C GLU A 147 20.22 -0.61 1.26
N SER A 148 21.10 -0.61 2.27
CA SER A 148 22.26 -1.53 2.36
C SER A 148 21.88 -3.01 2.51
N ILE A 149 20.63 -3.32 2.87
CA ILE A 149 20.11 -4.71 2.88
C ILE A 149 20.09 -5.26 1.44
N GLY A 150 19.79 -4.40 0.46
CA GLY A 150 19.71 -4.78 -0.96
C GLY A 150 18.60 -5.78 -1.27
N LEU A 151 17.52 -5.78 -0.50
CA LEU A 151 16.21 -6.30 -0.93
C LEU A 151 15.39 -5.14 -1.50
N PRO A 152 14.39 -5.39 -2.37
CA PRO A 152 13.32 -4.45 -2.67
C PRO A 152 12.76 -3.81 -1.40
N LEU A 153 12.78 -2.49 -1.35
CA LEU A 153 12.49 -1.69 -0.16
C LEU A 153 11.26 -0.81 -0.42
N GLY A 154 10.22 -1.05 0.36
CA GLY A 154 9.00 -0.26 0.35
C GLY A 154 9.21 1.07 1.07
N SER A 155 8.54 2.13 0.60
CA SER A 155 8.52 3.42 1.30
C SER A 155 8.06 3.28 2.75
N PRO A 156 8.28 4.30 3.60
CA PRO A 156 7.46 4.49 4.78
C PRO A 156 5.98 4.54 4.38
N ALA A 157 5.10 4.02 5.24
CA ALA A 157 3.66 4.16 5.09
C ALA A 157 3.19 5.31 5.98
N ALA A 158 2.78 6.45 5.40
CA ALA A 158 2.09 7.48 6.17
C ALA A 158 0.66 7.02 6.51
N ALA A 159 0.08 7.55 7.59
CA ALA A 159 -1.26 7.16 8.07
C ALA A 159 -2.39 7.42 7.05
N TRP A 160 -2.13 8.26 6.04
CA TRP A 160 -2.95 8.39 4.84
C TRP A 160 -2.06 8.77 3.64
N PRO A 161 -2.23 8.17 2.45
CA PRO A 161 -1.37 8.44 1.29
C PRO A 161 -1.46 9.86 0.71
N GLU A 162 -2.46 10.67 1.09
CA GLU A 162 -2.51 12.09 0.68
C GLU A 162 -1.78 13.04 1.67
N GLN A 163 -1.10 12.52 2.70
CA GLN A 163 -0.33 13.33 3.66
C GLN A 163 0.90 13.98 3.04
N ALA A 164 1.16 15.24 3.37
CA ALA A 164 2.31 15.98 2.85
C ALA A 164 3.66 15.28 3.11
N TRP A 165 3.77 14.57 4.25
CA TRP A 165 4.96 13.82 4.66
C TRP A 165 5.45 12.83 3.59
N ILE A 166 4.56 12.01 3.03
CA ILE A 166 4.96 10.96 2.08
C ILE A 166 5.35 11.53 0.72
N TYR A 167 4.70 12.60 0.26
CA TYR A 167 5.13 13.29 -0.96
C TYR A 167 6.50 13.98 -0.77
N GLU A 168 6.73 14.64 0.36
CA GLU A 168 8.03 15.27 0.65
C GLU A 168 9.14 14.21 0.74
N PHE A 169 8.88 13.07 1.40
CA PHE A 169 9.83 11.96 1.46
C PHE A 169 10.15 11.39 0.08
N LEU A 170 9.15 11.06 -0.74
CA LEU A 170 9.34 10.48 -2.07
C LEU A 170 10.03 11.47 -3.03
N ASP A 171 9.63 12.74 -3.02
CA ASP A 171 10.23 13.77 -3.87
C ASP A 171 11.70 14.03 -3.49
N LYS A 172 12.03 14.08 -2.18
CA LYS A 172 13.41 14.18 -1.70
C LYS A 172 14.23 12.90 -1.94
N ALA A 173 13.62 11.73 -1.80
CA ALA A 173 14.27 10.45 -2.10
C ALA A 173 14.74 10.41 -3.56
N ILE A 174 13.88 10.80 -4.50
CA ILE A 174 14.20 10.93 -5.93
C ILE A 174 15.35 11.93 -6.15
N GLN A 175 15.27 13.13 -5.56
CA GLN A 175 16.32 14.16 -5.66
C GLN A 175 17.69 13.67 -5.13
N GLN A 176 17.68 12.92 -4.03
CA GLN A 176 18.87 12.32 -3.43
C GLN A 176 19.32 11.01 -4.10
N LYS A 177 18.61 10.52 -5.12
CA LYS A 177 18.83 9.22 -5.79
C LYS A 177 18.76 8.02 -4.83
N ARG A 178 17.92 8.11 -3.80
CA ARG A 178 17.57 7.00 -2.91
C ARG A 178 16.68 6.00 -3.65
N ARG A 179 16.89 4.72 -3.41
CA ARG A 179 16.04 3.64 -3.91
C ARG A 179 14.78 3.50 -3.05
N VAL A 180 13.63 3.55 -3.71
CA VAL A 180 12.32 3.15 -3.20
C VAL A 180 11.72 2.27 -4.30
N ASP A 181 11.50 0.99 -4.04
CA ASP A 181 11.10 0.02 -5.09
C ASP A 181 9.58 -0.17 -5.18
N PHE A 182 8.85 0.22 -4.12
CA PHE A 182 7.39 0.24 -4.06
C PHE A 182 6.93 1.23 -2.98
N ILE A 183 5.68 1.69 -3.07
CA ILE A 183 5.08 2.62 -2.11
C ILE A 183 4.13 1.85 -1.19
N CYS A 184 4.30 2.00 0.12
CA CYS A 184 3.42 1.44 1.14
C CYS A 184 2.33 2.46 1.51
N VAL A 185 1.07 2.05 1.62
CA VAL A 185 -0.05 2.93 1.96
C VAL A 185 -0.98 2.30 3.00
N HIS A 186 -1.46 3.14 3.93
CA HIS A 186 -2.53 2.79 4.88
C HIS A 186 -3.84 3.46 4.45
N MET A 187 -4.95 2.71 4.47
CA MET A 187 -6.24 3.15 3.92
C MET A 187 -7.41 2.81 4.85
N TYR A 188 -7.57 3.60 5.91
CA TYR A 188 -8.71 3.52 6.84
C TYR A 188 -9.87 4.40 6.37
N VAL A 189 -10.72 3.86 5.52
CA VAL A 189 -11.81 4.58 4.82
C VAL A 189 -13.19 4.23 5.38
N GLY A 190 -14.25 4.85 4.84
CA GLY A 190 -15.62 4.36 5.01
C GLY A 190 -15.91 3.11 4.16
N THR A 191 -16.88 3.22 3.25
CA THR A 191 -17.24 2.15 2.29
C THR A 191 -17.17 2.62 0.82
N ASP A 192 -16.43 3.69 0.53
CA ASP A 192 -16.27 4.25 -0.81
C ASP A 192 -15.08 3.61 -1.55
N ASP A 193 -15.37 2.57 -2.33
CA ASP A 193 -14.41 1.86 -3.19
C ASP A 193 -14.09 2.58 -4.51
N VAL A 194 -14.71 3.74 -4.79
CA VAL A 194 -14.35 4.61 -5.92
C VAL A 194 -13.27 5.60 -5.49
N HIS A 195 -13.48 6.30 -4.37
CA HIS A 195 -12.45 7.17 -3.78
C HIS A 195 -11.18 6.37 -3.45
N PHE A 196 -11.31 5.17 -2.87
CA PHE A 196 -10.16 4.30 -2.57
C PHE A 196 -9.27 4.07 -3.79
N VAL A 197 -9.85 3.64 -4.91
CA VAL A 197 -9.10 3.36 -6.15
C VAL A 197 -8.52 4.62 -6.77
N ASN A 198 -9.28 5.73 -6.77
CA ASN A 198 -8.79 7.02 -7.28
C ASN A 198 -7.57 7.53 -6.49
N THR A 199 -7.53 7.34 -5.17
CA THR A 199 -6.37 7.71 -4.34
C THR A 199 -5.12 6.90 -4.70
N LEU A 200 -5.25 5.60 -4.95
CA LEU A 200 -4.13 4.77 -5.44
C LEU A 200 -3.68 5.20 -6.85
N GLN A 201 -4.63 5.51 -7.74
CA GLN A 201 -4.34 5.92 -9.12
C GLN A 201 -3.52 7.21 -9.14
N LYS A 202 -3.91 8.26 -8.39
CA LYS A 202 -3.14 9.52 -8.26
C LYS A 202 -1.69 9.28 -7.83
N LEU A 203 -1.49 8.39 -6.86
CA LEU A 203 -0.17 8.08 -6.31
C LEU A 203 0.70 7.33 -7.34
N TYR A 204 0.10 6.38 -8.05
CA TYR A 204 0.75 5.70 -9.17
C TYR A 204 1.05 6.62 -10.35
N ASP A 205 0.16 7.57 -10.67
CA ASP A 205 0.34 8.52 -11.77
C ASP A 205 1.47 9.53 -11.50
N LYS A 206 1.73 9.88 -10.22
CA LYS A 206 2.87 10.75 -9.87
C LYS A 206 4.21 10.02 -9.86
N TYR A 207 4.25 8.78 -9.36
CA TYR A 207 5.52 8.10 -9.02
C TYR A 207 5.85 6.87 -9.88
N HIS A 208 4.86 6.28 -10.57
CA HIS A 208 4.98 5.07 -11.40
C HIS A 208 5.63 3.84 -10.72
N LEU A 209 5.63 3.83 -9.38
CA LEU A 209 6.08 2.72 -8.55
C LEU A 209 4.92 1.78 -8.19
N PRO A 210 5.17 0.47 -8.04
CA PRO A 210 4.21 -0.46 -7.45
C PRO A 210 3.68 0.01 -6.10
N ILE A 211 2.41 -0.27 -5.82
CA ILE A 211 1.77 0.06 -4.54
C ILE A 211 1.48 -1.22 -3.74
N TRP A 212 1.83 -1.19 -2.46
CA TRP A 212 1.44 -2.17 -1.46
C TRP A 212 0.51 -1.49 -0.46
N ILE A 213 -0.71 -2.01 -0.32
CA ILE A 213 -1.67 -1.54 0.67
C ILE A 213 -1.40 -2.33 1.94
N THR A 214 -0.47 -1.85 2.77
CA THR A 214 0.01 -2.60 3.95
C THR A 214 -1.05 -2.70 5.03
N GLU A 215 -1.94 -1.70 5.14
CA GLU A 215 -3.11 -1.74 6.03
C GLU A 215 -4.33 -1.13 5.32
N PHE A 216 -5.49 -1.77 5.40
CA PHE A 216 -6.77 -1.15 5.06
C PHE A 216 -7.94 -1.81 5.78
N ALA A 217 -8.94 -1.01 6.14
CA ALA A 217 -10.17 -1.45 6.78
C ALA A 217 -11.26 -0.37 6.62
N THR A 218 -12.53 -0.74 6.85
CA THR A 218 -13.57 0.26 7.11
C THR A 218 -13.44 0.79 8.54
N ALA A 219 -13.51 2.11 8.69
CA ALA A 219 -13.29 2.86 9.93
C ALA A 219 -14.32 3.98 10.10
N ASP A 220 -14.93 4.05 11.28
CA ASP A 220 -15.69 5.23 11.72
C ASP A 220 -14.82 6.09 12.66
N HIS A 221 -14.13 7.08 12.08
CA HIS A 221 -13.24 7.99 12.80
C HIS A 221 -13.93 8.83 13.89
N ASN A 222 -15.26 8.86 13.94
CA ASN A 222 -16.03 9.58 14.96
C ASN A 222 -16.61 8.67 16.06
N ALA A 223 -16.48 7.34 15.93
CA ALA A 223 -17.11 6.39 16.85
C ALA A 223 -16.42 6.34 18.23
N THR A 224 -17.10 6.87 19.25
CA THR A 224 -16.67 6.83 20.66
C THR A 224 -17.21 5.62 21.44
N THR A 225 -18.15 4.86 20.85
CA THR A 225 -18.69 3.61 21.42
C THR A 225 -18.88 2.55 20.33
N ILE A 226 -19.02 1.28 20.71
CA ILE A 226 -19.27 0.17 19.78
C ILE A 226 -20.59 0.37 19.02
N ASP A 227 -21.69 0.60 19.74
CA ASP A 227 -23.03 0.79 19.17
C ASP A 227 -23.13 2.06 18.32
N GLY A 228 -22.37 3.10 18.71
CA GLY A 228 -22.30 4.39 18.04
C GLY A 228 -21.50 4.40 16.73
N ASN A 229 -20.78 3.33 16.40
CA ASN A 229 -20.17 3.17 15.08
C ASN A 229 -21.27 3.18 14.01
N MET A 230 -21.09 3.93 12.92
CA MET A 230 -22.08 4.01 11.85
C MET A 230 -22.08 2.80 10.89
N TYR A 231 -21.01 1.99 10.89
CA TYR A 231 -20.87 0.83 10.00
C TYR A 231 -21.28 -0.47 10.69
N ARG A 232 -21.84 -1.40 9.92
CA ARG A 232 -22.23 -2.75 10.36
C ARG A 232 -21.47 -3.82 9.56
N PRO A 233 -21.23 -5.02 10.12
CA PRO A 233 -20.40 -6.05 9.48
C PRO A 233 -20.81 -6.41 8.04
N GLU A 234 -22.11 -6.39 7.74
CA GLU A 234 -22.66 -6.64 6.40
C GLU A 234 -22.32 -5.53 5.39
N GLN A 235 -22.23 -4.27 5.83
CA GLN A 235 -21.80 -3.14 4.98
C GLN A 235 -20.30 -3.23 4.67
N VAL A 236 -19.49 -3.61 5.67
CA VAL A 236 -18.05 -3.82 5.51
C VAL A 236 -17.77 -5.02 4.60
N LEU A 237 -18.50 -6.12 4.75
CA LEU A 237 -18.44 -7.26 3.84
C LEU A 237 -18.81 -6.87 2.41
N ALA A 238 -19.90 -6.11 2.21
CA ALA A 238 -20.30 -5.64 0.89
C ALA A 238 -19.27 -4.69 0.27
N PHE A 239 -18.58 -3.86 1.07
CA PHE A 239 -17.46 -3.02 0.62
C PHE A 239 -16.25 -3.87 0.19
N MET A 240 -15.81 -4.80 1.04
CA MET A 240 -14.71 -5.72 0.73
C MET A 240 -14.98 -6.53 -0.55
N GLN A 241 -16.22 -6.99 -0.74
CA GLN A 241 -16.69 -7.70 -1.93
C GLN A 241 -16.60 -6.88 -3.23
N ARG A 242 -16.76 -5.55 -3.17
CA ARG A 242 -16.57 -4.64 -4.32
C ARG A 242 -15.11 -4.25 -4.51
N LEU A 243 -14.39 -4.02 -3.42
CA LEU A 243 -13.02 -3.48 -3.46
C LEU A 243 -11.99 -4.54 -3.91
N LEU A 244 -11.98 -5.76 -3.35
CA LEU A 244 -10.91 -6.70 -3.67
C LEU A 244 -10.86 -7.10 -5.15
N PRO A 245 -11.97 -7.30 -5.89
CA PRO A 245 -11.92 -7.49 -7.34
C PRO A 245 -11.20 -6.36 -8.09
N LYS A 246 -11.44 -5.10 -7.71
CA LYS A 246 -10.73 -3.95 -8.27
C LYS A 246 -9.23 -4.00 -7.94
N LEU A 247 -8.87 -4.23 -6.68
CA LEU A 247 -7.46 -4.33 -6.25
C LEU A 247 -6.72 -5.49 -6.91
N GLU A 248 -7.40 -6.61 -7.18
CA GLU A 248 -6.86 -7.70 -7.99
C GLU A 248 -6.61 -7.22 -9.42
N GLU A 249 -7.53 -6.51 -10.06
CA GLU A 249 -7.43 -6.04 -11.45
C GLU A 249 -6.35 -4.98 -11.69
N LEU A 250 -6.16 -4.03 -10.77
CA LEU A 250 -5.15 -2.96 -10.91
C LEU A 250 -3.72 -3.54 -11.03
N PRO A 251 -3.00 -3.33 -12.14
CA PRO A 251 -1.68 -3.96 -12.34
C PRO A 251 -0.60 -3.39 -11.41
N TYR A 252 -0.71 -2.12 -11.03
CA TYR A 252 0.22 -1.44 -10.13
C TYR A 252 0.00 -1.76 -8.64
N VAL A 253 -1.14 -2.33 -8.25
CA VAL A 253 -1.33 -2.84 -6.88
C VAL A 253 -0.68 -4.21 -6.82
N HIS A 254 0.42 -4.34 -6.08
CA HIS A 254 1.19 -5.59 -6.00
C HIS A 254 0.77 -6.45 -4.81
N ARG A 255 0.40 -5.85 -3.68
CA ARG A 255 -0.02 -6.55 -2.46
C ARG A 255 -1.05 -5.74 -1.69
N TYR A 256 -1.89 -6.43 -0.92
CA TYR A 256 -2.82 -5.81 0.03
C TYR A 256 -2.99 -6.67 1.28
N SER A 257 -3.14 -6.05 2.46
CA SER A 257 -3.45 -6.73 3.72
C SER A 257 -4.58 -6.02 4.46
N TRP A 258 -5.66 -6.76 4.77
CA TRP A 258 -6.79 -6.19 5.49
C TRP A 258 -6.50 -6.17 6.98
N PHE A 259 -6.54 -4.97 7.58
CA PHE A 259 -6.22 -4.78 8.98
C PHE A 259 -7.32 -5.36 9.88
N SER A 260 -7.02 -6.49 10.52
CA SER A 260 -7.96 -7.17 11.41
C SER A 260 -7.97 -6.54 12.80
N SER A 261 -8.75 -5.47 12.97
CA SER A 261 -8.88 -4.82 14.28
C SER A 261 -9.57 -5.70 15.33
N SER A 262 -9.43 -5.32 16.60
CA SER A 262 -10.09 -5.97 17.73
C SER A 262 -11.62 -5.74 17.71
N VAL A 263 -12.38 -6.75 18.13
CA VAL A 263 -13.84 -6.67 18.30
C VAL A 263 -14.28 -5.65 19.36
N THR A 264 -13.36 -5.12 20.16
CA THR A 264 -13.60 -4.06 21.16
C THR A 264 -13.24 -2.65 20.64
N SER A 265 -12.78 -2.51 19.40
CA SER A 265 -12.42 -1.22 18.81
C SER A 265 -13.66 -0.42 18.41
N THR A 266 -13.95 0.69 19.09
CA THR A 266 -15.11 1.55 18.78
C THR A 266 -15.13 1.99 17.32
N ARG A 267 -13.96 2.32 16.74
CA ARG A 267 -13.77 2.74 15.34
C ARG A 267 -13.81 1.62 14.32
N LEU A 268 -13.30 0.43 14.66
CA LEU A 268 -12.94 -0.62 13.67
C LEU A 268 -13.58 -2.00 13.91
N TRP A 269 -14.36 -2.22 14.97
CA TRP A 269 -14.93 -3.54 15.28
C TRP A 269 -15.67 -4.23 14.12
N PRO A 270 -16.41 -3.54 13.20
CA PRO A 270 -17.08 -4.21 12.09
C PRO A 270 -16.11 -4.78 11.04
N SER A 271 -14.85 -4.33 11.06
CA SER A 271 -13.75 -4.77 10.18
C SER A 271 -12.92 -5.91 10.76
N SER A 272 -13.29 -6.46 11.92
CA SER A 272 -12.57 -7.57 12.54
C SER A 272 -12.69 -8.87 11.73
N LEU A 273 -11.56 -9.50 11.40
CA LEU A 273 -11.54 -10.81 10.74
C LEU A 273 -11.62 -11.96 11.74
N ILE A 274 -11.29 -11.72 13.02
CA ILE A 274 -11.20 -12.70 14.10
C ILE A 274 -12.21 -12.37 15.20
N ALA A 275 -13.14 -13.26 15.48
CA ALA A 275 -14.13 -13.11 16.54
C ALA A 275 -13.49 -13.27 17.94
N ALA A 276 -14.23 -12.88 18.99
CA ALA A 276 -13.80 -13.01 20.39
C ALA A 276 -13.47 -14.46 20.82
N ASP A 277 -13.97 -15.47 20.10
CA ASP A 277 -13.68 -16.89 20.35
C ASP A 277 -12.47 -17.42 19.54
N GLY A 278 -11.74 -16.53 18.87
CA GLY A 278 -10.57 -16.84 18.04
C GLY A 278 -10.89 -17.43 16.66
N LYS A 279 -12.17 -17.57 16.27
CA LYS A 279 -12.56 -18.06 14.94
C LYS A 279 -12.68 -16.93 13.93
N LEU A 280 -12.70 -17.26 12.64
CA LEU A 280 -12.96 -16.28 11.58
C LEU A 280 -14.42 -15.77 11.65
N THR A 281 -14.60 -14.45 11.63
CA THR A 281 -15.90 -13.79 11.41
C THR A 281 -16.41 -14.08 10.00
N THR A 282 -17.67 -13.74 9.67
CA THR A 282 -18.17 -13.82 8.28
C THR A 282 -17.28 -13.06 7.29
N LEU A 283 -16.74 -11.91 7.72
CA LEU A 283 -15.76 -11.12 6.95
C LEU A 283 -14.44 -11.88 6.78
N GLY A 284 -13.89 -12.43 7.88
CA GLY A 284 -12.69 -13.27 7.86
C GLY A 284 -12.82 -14.52 6.98
N GLN A 285 -13.96 -15.20 7.02
CA GLN A 285 -14.26 -16.38 6.19
C GLN A 285 -14.34 -16.03 4.70
N TRP A 286 -14.90 -14.86 4.36
CA TRP A 286 -14.93 -14.40 2.97
C TRP A 286 -13.52 -14.01 2.49
N TYR A 287 -12.77 -13.23 3.28
CA TYR A 287 -11.38 -12.87 2.98
C TYR A 287 -10.48 -14.10 2.82
N ALA A 288 -10.65 -15.10 3.69
CA ALA A 288 -9.93 -16.36 3.62
C ALA A 288 -10.16 -17.11 2.31
N ASN A 289 -11.41 -17.17 1.85
CA ASN A 289 -11.80 -17.91 0.65
C ASN A 289 -11.68 -17.10 -0.66
N TYR A 290 -11.48 -15.78 -0.59
CA TYR A 290 -11.09 -14.97 -1.74
C TYR A 290 -9.58 -15.16 -2.04
N LYS A 291 -9.25 -15.54 -3.29
CA LYS A 291 -7.87 -15.78 -3.79
C LYS A 291 -6.95 -16.54 -2.80
N PRO A 292 -7.36 -17.72 -2.28
CA PRO A 292 -6.67 -18.40 -1.19
C PRO A 292 -5.31 -18.95 -1.60
N ASN A 293 -4.34 -18.84 -0.70
CA ASN A 293 -3.19 -19.72 -0.68
C ASN A 293 -3.63 -21.09 -0.14
N LEU A 294 -3.69 -22.11 -1.00
CA LEU A 294 -4.05 -23.48 -0.58
C LEU A 294 -2.86 -24.29 -0.06
N GLN A 295 -1.66 -23.70 -0.01
CA GLN A 295 -0.43 -24.38 0.43
C GLN A 295 0.06 -23.91 1.81
N VAL A 296 -0.49 -22.82 2.36
CA VAL A 296 -0.11 -22.32 3.70
C VAL A 296 -0.52 -23.27 4.81
N LYS A 297 0.36 -23.42 5.81
CA LYS A 297 0.24 -24.35 6.94
C LYS A 297 1.14 -23.93 8.10
#